data_AF-A0A6C8YJJ0-F1
#
_entry.id   AF-A0A6C8YJJ0-F1
#
_cell.length_a   1.000
_cell.length_b   1.000
_cell.length_c   1.000
_cell.angle_alpha   90.00
_cell.angle_beta   90.00
_cell.angle_gamma   90.00
#
_symmetry.space_group_name_H-M   'P 1'
#
loop_
_entity.id
_entity.type
_entity.pdbx_description
1 polymer ?
#
loop_
_entity_poly.entity_id
_entity_poly.type
_entity_poly.pdbx_seq_one_letter_code
_entity_poly.pdbx_strand_id
1 'polypeptide(L)'
;MSIRVHVQKFGSKLSGMVIPNLGAFMAWGILTAIGVATGSEMLKGFIAPMLNYLLPLLIAFAGGRAVHGYRGGVIGTVATMGAIISSDITMFIGAMIMGPLAAWILKKFDERIDGKIPAGFELLVNNFSIGIIGAGLALFSYV
;
A
#
# COMPACT_ATOMS: atom_id res chain seq x y z
N MET A 1 11.52 -10.36 -27.10
CA MET A 1 10.38 -10.62 -26.21
C MET A 1 9.25 -9.68 -26.63
N SER A 2 8.10 -10.18 -27.12
CA SER A 2 7.03 -9.33 -27.68
C SER A 2 6.47 -8.34 -26.65
N ILE A 3 6.14 -7.11 -27.06
CA ILE A 3 5.52 -6.05 -26.25
C ILE A 3 4.26 -6.57 -25.53
N ARG A 4 3.50 -7.47 -26.18
CA ARG A 4 2.32 -8.14 -25.60
C ARG A 4 2.64 -8.89 -24.31
N VAL A 5 3.80 -9.55 -24.23
CA VAL A 5 4.22 -10.32 -23.05
C VAL A 5 4.60 -9.40 -21.89
N HIS A 6 5.18 -8.23 -22.17
CA HIS A 6 5.49 -7.24 -21.13
C HIS A 6 4.23 -6.63 -20.54
N VAL A 7 3.25 -6.26 -21.38
CA VAL A 7 1.95 -5.76 -20.92
C VAL A 7 1.21 -6.80 -20.10
N GLN A 8 1.23 -8.07 -20.54
CA GLN A 8 0.58 -9.16 -19.80
C GLN A 8 1.25 -9.42 -18.44
N LYS A 9 2.58 -9.40 -18.37
CA LYS A 9 3.32 -9.54 -17.11
C LYS A 9 3.08 -8.36 -16.17
N PHE A 10 2.98 -7.14 -16.69
CA PHE A 10 2.68 -5.95 -15.90
C PHE A 10 1.25 -6.02 -15.33
N GLY A 11 0.25 -6.32 -16.17
CA GLY A 11 -1.13 -6.50 -15.73
C GLY A 11 -1.26 -7.63 -14.69
N SER A 12 -0.57 -8.76 -14.89
CA SER A 12 -0.55 -9.86 -13.92
C SER A 12 0.03 -9.44 -12.56
N LYS A 13 1.07 -8.59 -12.54
CA LYS A 13 1.64 -8.03 -11.30
C LYS A 13 0.66 -7.11 -10.58
N LEU A 14 -0.01 -6.22 -11.32
CA LEU A 14 -1.02 -5.31 -10.75
C LEU A 14 -2.23 -6.08 -10.19
N SER A 15 -2.75 -7.07 -10.93
CA SER A 15 -3.83 -7.93 -10.45
C SER A 15 -3.43 -8.68 -9.17
N GLY A 16 -2.16 -9.10 -9.07
CA GLY A 16 -1.60 -9.73 -7.87
C GLY A 16 -1.62 -8.86 -6.61
N MET A 17 -1.84 -7.55 -6.74
CA MET A 17 -1.99 -6.62 -5.61
C MET A 17 -3.44 -6.46 -5.15
N VAL A 18 -4.41 -6.72 -6.04
CA VAL A 18 -5.85 -6.56 -5.76
C VAL A 18 -6.46 -7.87 -5.28
N ILE A 19 -6.12 -8.98 -5.93
CA ILE A 19 -6.74 -10.30 -5.68
C ILE A 19 -6.64 -10.74 -4.21
N PRO A 20 -5.49 -10.61 -3.51
CA PRO A 20 -5.40 -11.00 -2.10
C PRO A 20 -6.33 -10.20 -1.18
N ASN A 21 -6.80 -9.05 -1.64
CA ASN A 21 -7.61 -8.11 -0.88
C ASN A 21 -9.11 -8.22 -1.19
N LEU A 22 -9.54 -9.16 -2.04
CA LEU A 22 -10.95 -9.32 -2.44
C LEU A 22 -11.91 -9.44 -1.25
N GLY A 23 -11.48 -10.08 -0.15
CA GLY A 23 -12.28 -10.14 1.08
C GLY A 23 -12.65 -8.76 1.66
N ALA A 24 -11.73 -7.79 1.59
CA ALA A 24 -11.99 -6.42 2.04
C ALA A 24 -12.96 -5.68 1.10
N PHE A 25 -12.85 -5.90 -0.21
CA PHE A 25 -13.82 -5.39 -1.19
C PHE A 25 -15.22 -5.96 -0.95
N MET A 26 -15.32 -7.25 -0.63
CA MET A 26 -16.60 -7.89 -0.29
C MET A 26 -17.19 -7.32 0.99
N ALA A 27 -16.39 -7.14 2.04
CA ALA A 27 -16.85 -6.53 3.29
C ALA A 27 -17.37 -5.10 3.06
N TRP A 28 -16.64 -4.28 2.29
CA TRP A 28 -17.09 -2.95 1.89
C TRP A 28 -18.40 -2.99 1.10
N GLY A 29 -18.53 -3.93 0.14
CA GLY A 29 -19.73 -4.09 -0.67
C GLY A 29 -20.97 -4.48 0.16
N ILE A 30 -20.82 -5.39 1.12
CA ILE A 30 -21.90 -5.79 2.04
C ILE A 30 -22.32 -4.60 2.92
N LEU A 31 -21.36 -3.90 3.54
CA LEU A 31 -21.66 -2.73 4.38
C LEU A 31 -22.36 -1.62 3.60
N THR A 32 -21.91 -1.39 2.35
CA THR A 32 -22.55 -0.44 1.44
C THR A 32 -23.98 -0.86 1.12
N ALA A 33 -24.19 -2.11 0.71
CA ALA A 33 -25.51 -2.62 0.36
C ALA A 33 -26.50 -2.51 1.53
N ILE A 34 -26.11 -2.96 2.73
CA ILE A 34 -26.97 -2.91 3.91
C ILE A 34 -27.18 -1.47 4.36
N GLY A 35 -26.13 -0.64 4.39
CA GLY A 35 -26.21 0.76 4.83
C GLY A 35 -27.12 1.61 3.95
N VAL A 36 -27.07 1.40 2.63
CA VAL A 36 -27.98 2.05 1.68
C VAL A 36 -29.40 1.51 1.81
N ALA A 37 -29.57 0.18 1.86
CA ALA A 37 -30.90 -0.44 1.92
C ALA A 37 -31.67 -0.11 3.22
N THR A 38 -30.97 -0.04 4.36
CA THR A 38 -31.57 0.25 5.66
C THR A 38 -31.62 1.73 6.02
N GLY A 39 -30.92 2.58 5.26
CA GLY A 39 -30.74 3.99 5.60
C GLY A 39 -29.89 4.24 6.86
N SER A 40 -29.17 3.23 7.36
CA SER A 40 -28.35 3.36 8.58
C SER A 40 -27.14 4.28 8.38
N GLU A 41 -27.14 5.42 9.07
CA GLU A 41 -26.01 6.37 9.05
C GLU A 41 -24.74 5.77 9.63
N MET A 42 -24.85 4.91 10.66
CA MET A 42 -23.71 4.18 11.21
C MET A 42 -23.00 3.35 10.14
N LEU A 43 -23.76 2.58 9.33
CA LEU A 43 -23.18 1.72 8.29
C LEU A 43 -22.64 2.54 7.11
N LYS A 44 -23.36 3.60 6.71
CA LYS A 44 -22.88 4.51 5.66
C LYS A 44 -21.56 5.18 6.03
N GLY A 45 -21.35 5.45 7.31
CA GLY A 45 -20.09 5.99 7.84
C GLY A 45 -18.84 5.15 7.54
N PHE A 46 -18.99 3.84 7.25
CA PHE A 46 -17.86 2.98 6.87
C PHE A 46 -17.51 3.05 5.39
N ILE A 47 -18.44 3.45 4.51
CA ILE A 47 -18.29 3.33 3.05
C ILE A 47 -17.10 4.15 2.56
N ALA A 48 -17.07 5.44 2.89
CA ALA A 48 -16.03 6.35 2.42
C ALA A 48 -14.66 6.05 3.04
N PRO A 49 -14.50 5.82 4.36
CA PRO A 49 -13.21 5.46 4.93
C PRO A 49 -12.63 4.16 4.38
N MET A 50 -13.46 3.14 4.18
CA MET A 50 -13.00 1.88 3.61
C MET A 50 -12.57 2.05 2.14
N LEU A 51 -13.38 2.75 1.35
CA LEU A 51 -13.08 2.97 -0.07
C LEU A 51 -11.82 3.81 -0.28
N ASN A 52 -11.71 4.94 0.43
CA ASN A 52 -10.65 5.92 0.18
C ASN A 52 -9.34 5.62 0.90
N TYR A 53 -9.37 4.88 2.01
CA TYR A 53 -8.17 4.57 2.79
C TYR A 53 -7.89 3.07 2.81
N LEU A 54 -8.80 2.26 3.37
CA LEU A 54 -8.52 0.85 3.62
C LEU A 54 -8.14 0.09 2.34
N LEU A 55 -8.95 0.20 1.28
CA LEU A 55 -8.74 -0.58 0.06
C LEU A 55 -7.44 -0.18 -0.68
N PRO A 56 -7.14 1.11 -0.91
CA PRO A 56 -5.85 1.53 -1.45
C PRO A 56 -4.67 1.10 -0.57
N LEU A 57 -4.76 1.25 0.75
CA LEU A 57 -3.66 0.90 1.66
C LEU A 57 -3.37 -0.61 1.67
N LEU A 58 -4.39 -1.45 1.56
CA LEU A 58 -4.22 -2.90 1.42
C LEU A 58 -3.56 -3.29 0.09
N ILE A 59 -3.88 -2.59 -0.99
CA ILE A 59 -3.22 -2.76 -2.29
C ILE A 59 -1.74 -2.35 -2.19
N ALA A 60 -1.46 -1.20 -1.61
CA ALA A 60 -0.09 -0.74 -1.37
C ALA A 60 0.70 -1.74 -0.51
N PHE A 61 0.10 -2.24 0.56
CA PHE A 61 0.70 -3.25 1.42
C PHE A 61 1.02 -4.53 0.65
N ALA A 62 0.08 -5.03 -0.15
CA ALA A 62 0.28 -6.23 -0.96
C ALA A 62 1.42 -6.06 -1.97
N GLY A 63 1.47 -4.92 -2.67
CA GLY A 63 2.54 -4.60 -3.62
C GLY A 63 3.90 -4.44 -2.95
N GLY A 64 3.95 -3.69 -1.85
CA GLY A 64 5.18 -3.53 -1.08
C GLY A 64 5.67 -4.85 -0.51
N ARG A 65 4.75 -5.70 -0.05
CA ARG A 65 5.07 -7.04 0.47
C ARG A 65 5.63 -7.97 -0.58
N ALA A 66 5.12 -7.89 -1.81
CA ALA A 66 5.67 -8.65 -2.93
C ALA A 66 7.12 -8.27 -3.27
N VAL A 67 7.56 -7.06 -2.91
CA VAL A 67 8.92 -6.57 -3.18
C VAL A 67 9.89 -6.85 -2.02
N HIS A 68 9.48 -6.57 -0.78
CA HIS A 68 10.37 -6.60 0.38
C HIS A 68 9.71 -7.13 1.68
N GLY A 69 8.88 -8.16 1.54
CA GLY A 69 8.26 -8.85 2.67
C GLY A 69 7.41 -7.92 3.54
N TYR A 70 7.23 -8.26 4.82
CA TYR A 70 6.32 -7.49 5.67
C TYR A 70 6.73 -6.01 5.82
N ARG A 71 8.03 -5.73 5.99
CA ARG A 71 8.57 -4.36 6.07
C ARG A 71 8.27 -3.55 4.80
N GLY A 72 8.41 -4.16 3.63
CA GLY A 72 8.02 -3.57 2.35
C GLY A 72 6.54 -3.20 2.30
N GLY A 73 5.67 -4.05 2.84
CA GLY A 73 4.24 -3.74 2.95
C GLY A 73 3.99 -2.51 3.81
N VAL A 74 4.60 -2.45 5.00
CA VAL A 74 4.41 -1.33 5.94
C VAL A 74 4.86 0.00 5.32
N ILE A 75 6.08 0.08 4.76
CA ILE A 75 6.55 1.34 4.16
C ILE A 75 5.72 1.73 2.94
N GLY A 76 5.25 0.76 2.15
CA GLY A 76 4.35 0.99 1.02
C GLY A 76 3.04 1.65 1.45
N THR A 77 2.43 1.16 2.53
CA THR A 77 1.24 1.75 3.15
C THR A 77 1.51 3.19 3.60
N VAL A 78 2.61 3.44 4.31
CA VAL A 78 2.98 4.78 4.79
C VAL A 78 3.16 5.76 3.63
N ALA A 79 3.93 5.40 2.60
CA ALA A 79 4.17 6.25 1.44
C ALA A 79 2.89 6.55 0.63
N THR A 80 1.95 5.59 0.60
CA THR A 80 0.68 5.73 -0.13
C THR A 80 -0.28 6.71 0.55
N MET A 81 -0.15 6.93 1.86
CA MET A 81 -0.97 7.93 2.55
C MET A 81 -0.81 9.33 1.95
N GLY A 82 0.40 9.70 1.49
CA GLY A 82 0.64 10.96 0.79
C GLY A 82 -0.22 11.12 -0.47
N ALA A 83 -0.24 10.08 -1.31
CA ALA A 83 -1.07 10.07 -2.52
C ALA A 83 -2.56 10.17 -2.17
N ILE A 84 -3.04 9.42 -1.18
CA ILE A 84 -4.45 9.42 -0.79
C ILE A 84 -4.91 10.82 -0.37
N ILE A 85 -4.13 11.52 0.45
CA ILE A 85 -4.53 12.85 0.95
C ILE A 85 -4.31 13.98 -0.08
N SER A 86 -3.62 13.72 -1.19
CA SER A 86 -3.38 14.69 -2.26
C SER A 86 -4.52 14.81 -3.27
N SER A 87 -5.52 13.93 -3.21
CA SER A 87 -6.52 13.82 -4.27
C SER A 87 -7.93 13.52 -3.77
N ASP A 88 -8.91 14.07 -4.48
CA ASP A 88 -10.33 13.84 -4.23
C ASP A 88 -10.83 12.49 -4.80
N ILE A 89 -10.03 11.79 -5.59
CA ILE A 89 -10.36 10.46 -6.12
C ILE A 89 -9.66 9.35 -5.35
N THR A 90 -10.28 8.18 -5.30
CA THR A 90 -9.70 6.99 -4.64
C THR A 90 -8.39 6.56 -5.32
N MET A 91 -7.29 6.57 -4.56
CA MET A 91 -5.93 6.37 -5.08
C MET A 91 -5.50 4.91 -5.26
N PHE A 92 -6.28 4.13 -6.01
CA PHE A 92 -5.90 2.74 -6.34
C PHE A 92 -4.61 2.65 -7.16
N ILE A 93 -4.48 3.45 -8.22
CA ILE A 93 -3.29 3.46 -9.07
C ILE A 93 -2.09 4.03 -8.30
N GLY A 94 -2.31 5.09 -7.51
CA GLY A 94 -1.30 5.65 -6.62
C GLY A 94 -0.74 4.58 -5.68
N ALA A 95 -1.61 3.81 -5.02
CA ALA A 95 -1.22 2.68 -4.18
C ALA A 95 -0.46 1.59 -4.95
N MET A 96 -0.87 1.29 -6.18
CA MET A 96 -0.21 0.29 -7.02
C MET A 96 1.22 0.66 -7.41
N ILE A 97 1.49 1.96 -7.54
CA ILE A 97 2.82 2.47 -7.88
C ILE A 97 3.65 2.65 -6.60
N MET A 98 3.11 3.38 -5.62
CA MET A 98 3.83 3.77 -4.41
C MET A 98 4.17 2.59 -3.50
N GLY A 99 3.29 1.58 -3.39
CA GLY A 99 3.55 0.40 -2.57
C GLY A 99 4.85 -0.33 -2.95
N PRO A 100 4.97 -0.85 -4.18
CA PRO A 100 6.19 -1.49 -4.67
C PRO A 100 7.39 -0.55 -4.72
N LEU A 101 7.21 0.71 -5.09
CA LEU A 101 8.30 1.70 -5.19
C LEU A 101 8.94 1.96 -3.83
N ALA A 102 8.14 2.23 -2.81
CA ALA A 102 8.63 2.48 -1.45
C ALA A 102 9.34 1.26 -0.88
N ALA A 103 8.77 0.07 -1.09
CA ALA A 103 9.39 -1.18 -0.68
C ALA A 103 10.72 -1.44 -1.40
N TRP A 104 10.84 -1.07 -2.68
CA TRP A 104 12.09 -1.19 -3.44
C TRP A 104 13.17 -0.25 -2.89
N ILE A 105 12.80 1.00 -2.55
CA ILE A 105 13.72 1.96 -1.92
C ILE A 105 14.20 1.43 -0.57
N LEU A 106 13.29 0.92 0.27
CA LEU A 106 13.65 0.34 1.56
C LEU A 106 14.57 -0.87 1.40
N LYS A 107 14.26 -1.76 0.45
CA LYS A 107 15.11 -2.91 0.13
C LYS A 107 16.53 -2.49 -0.21
N LYS A 108 16.68 -1.45 -1.04
CA LYS A 108 17.99 -0.89 -1.40
C LYS A 108 18.70 -0.19 -0.25
N PHE A 109 17.97 0.31 0.73
CA PHE A 109 18.55 0.84 1.96
C PHE A 109 19.05 -0.31 2.84
N ASP A 110 18.22 -1.31 3.11
CA ASP A 110 18.55 -2.47 3.92
C ASP A 110 19.77 -3.23 3.38
N GLU A 111 19.83 -3.47 2.06
CA GLU A 111 20.98 -4.09 1.39
C GLU A 111 22.30 -3.33 1.60
N ARG A 112 22.25 -2.01 1.84
CA ARG A 112 23.46 -1.17 2.05
C ARG A 112 23.92 -1.12 3.50
N ILE A 113 23.01 -1.35 4.44
CA ILE A 113 23.29 -1.33 5.88
C ILE A 113 23.50 -2.72 6.46
N ASP A 114 23.25 -3.76 5.66
CA ASP A 114 23.45 -5.15 6.05
C ASP A 114 24.88 -5.39 6.58
N GLY A 115 24.98 -6.12 7.68
CA GLY A 115 26.24 -6.38 8.39
C GLY A 115 26.89 -5.17 9.09
N LYS A 116 26.30 -3.96 9.01
CA LYS A 116 26.81 -2.74 9.69
C LYS A 116 26.08 -2.41 10.99
N ILE A 117 25.01 -3.14 11.30
CA ILE A 117 24.17 -2.88 12.46
C ILE A 117 24.70 -3.70 13.64
N PRO A 118 25.02 -3.07 14.78
CA PRO A 118 25.38 -3.79 15.99
C PRO A 118 24.24 -4.71 16.45
N ALA A 119 24.58 -5.89 16.96
CA ALA A 119 23.61 -6.82 17.53
C ALA A 119 22.77 -6.13 18.60
N GLY A 120 21.45 -6.32 18.55
CA GLY A 120 20.48 -5.68 19.45
C GLY A 120 19.92 -4.34 18.95
N PHE A 121 20.56 -3.66 17.98
CA PHE A 121 20.02 -2.44 17.36
C PHE A 121 19.18 -2.69 16.11
N GLU A 122 19.12 -3.92 15.61
CA GLU A 122 18.42 -4.29 14.38
C GLU A 122 16.96 -3.86 14.37
N LEU A 123 16.20 -4.14 15.43
CA LEU A 123 14.80 -3.75 15.52
C LEU A 123 14.64 -2.23 15.47
N LEU A 124 15.57 -1.51 16.09
CA LEU A 124 15.58 -0.06 16.17
C LEU A 124 15.82 0.52 14.77
N VAL A 125 16.89 0.11 14.09
CA VAL A 125 17.21 0.54 12.73
C VAL A 125 16.11 0.13 11.74
N ASN A 126 15.53 -1.06 11.89
CA ASN A 126 14.49 -1.57 11.01
C ASN A 126 13.20 -0.74 11.07
N ASN A 127 12.80 -0.29 12.27
CA ASN A 127 11.62 0.55 12.44
C ASN A 127 11.90 2.02 12.09
N PHE A 128 13.05 2.57 12.50
CA PHE A 128 13.41 3.95 12.19
C PHE A 128 13.62 4.18 10.69
N SER A 129 14.19 3.23 9.97
CA SER A 129 14.32 3.31 8.51
C SER A 129 12.97 3.35 7.81
N ILE A 130 12.00 2.50 8.21
CA ILE A 130 10.62 2.57 7.72
C ILE A 130 10.01 3.94 8.03
N GLY A 131 10.19 4.44 9.26
CA GLY A 131 9.65 5.73 9.70
C GLY A 131 10.20 6.91 8.89
N ILE A 132 11.53 7.04 8.80
CA ILE A 132 12.20 8.17 8.15
C ILE A 132 12.00 8.13 6.63
N ILE A 133 12.28 6.98 6.00
CA ILE A 133 12.13 6.84 4.54
C ILE A 133 10.65 6.92 4.17
N GLY A 134 9.77 6.27 4.93
CA GLY A 134 8.33 6.30 4.72
C GLY A 134 7.76 7.70 4.81
N ALA A 135 8.14 8.49 5.82
CA ALA A 135 7.72 9.88 5.95
C ALA A 135 8.19 10.74 4.76
N GLY A 136 9.46 10.60 4.35
CA GLY A 136 9.97 11.31 3.16
C GLY A 136 9.22 10.95 1.88
N LEU A 137 8.92 9.66 1.68
CA LEU A 137 8.16 9.20 0.53
C LEU A 137 6.68 9.61 0.58
N ALA A 138 6.06 9.67 1.76
CA ALA A 138 4.70 10.16 1.91
C ALA A 138 4.61 11.65 1.55
N LEU A 139 5.57 12.46 1.98
CA LEU A 139 5.64 13.87 1.59
C LEU A 139 5.87 14.04 0.09
N PHE A 140 6.74 13.23 -0.51
CA PHE A 140 6.95 13.25 -1.96
C PHE A 140 5.71 12.84 -2.74
N SER A 141 4.98 11.83 -2.26
CA SER A 141 3.75 11.30 -2.85
C SER A 141 2.56 12.26 -2.76
N TYR A 142 2.63 13.23 -1.85
CA TYR A 142 1.62 14.26 -1.67
C TYR A 142 1.68 15.37 -2.72
N VAL A 143 2.86 15.61 -3.28
CA VAL A 143 3.15 16.69 -4.25
C VAL A 143 2.96 16.16 -5.67
#